data_AF-A0A420ERJ3-F1
#
_entry.id   AF-A0A420ERJ3-F1
#
_cell.length_a   1.000
_cell.length_b   1.000
_cell.length_c   1.000
_cell.angle_alpha   90.00
_cell.angle_beta   90.00
_cell.angle_gamma   90.00
#
_symmetry.space_group_name_H-M   'P 1'
#
loop_
_entity.id
_entity.type
_entity.pdbx_description
1 polymer ?
#
loop_
_entity_poly.entity_id
_entity_poly.type
_entity_poly.pdbx_seq_one_letter_code
_entity_poly.pdbx_strand_id
1 'polypeptide(L)'
;MNMASSKHHVQHKQRLVSGMSVDIEDWFQVGAFEKVIDRRDWNGLSDRVDRNVRLILDLFDEACVKATFFTLGWVAARHNSLMQELVARGHEVASHGWDHERVFTMDRAQFAADIDRARKQIEDAGGVRVQGYRAPSFSIDSRTPWAFEVLAEKGYRYSSSVAPIRHDHYGWAEAPPFAFHPLEGQDLIEIPVTTAKLGSRRLGAGGGGFFRILPYHFSRWAISQNIYKFERPAVFYFHPWEIDPDQPRVAAAPLRSRLRHYTKLEHMAGKLRRLLKEFSWGRMDELAQVEKARLESEAV
;
A
#
# COMPACT_ATOMS: atom_id res chain seq x y z
N MET A 1 -1.07 58.95 -11.74
CA MET A 1 0.04 58.29 -11.03
C MET A 1 -0.36 58.05 -9.59
N ASN A 2 -0.55 56.78 -9.24
CA ASN A 2 -0.21 56.12 -7.96
C ASN A 2 -1.10 54.90 -7.77
N MET A 3 -0.69 53.82 -8.44
CA MET A 3 -0.93 52.47 -7.95
C MET A 3 0.12 52.21 -6.87
N ALA A 4 -0.30 51.91 -5.65
CA ALA A 4 0.58 51.41 -4.61
C ALA A 4 -0.07 50.24 -3.86
N SER A 5 0.54 49.07 -4.06
CA SER A 5 0.72 48.02 -3.06
C SER A 5 -0.50 47.20 -2.64
N SER A 6 -0.89 46.24 -3.48
CA SER A 6 -1.45 44.97 -2.98
C SER A 6 -0.27 44.04 -2.69
N LYS A 7 0.10 43.93 -1.40
CA LYS A 7 1.14 43.03 -0.93
C LYS A 7 0.64 41.59 -0.98
N HIS A 8 1.44 40.76 -1.65
CA HIS A 8 1.38 39.31 -1.69
C HIS A 8 0.88 38.64 -0.39
N HIS A 9 -0.32 38.08 -0.43
CA HIS A 9 -0.70 36.93 0.39
C HIS A 9 -0.39 35.67 -0.42
N VAL A 10 0.88 35.26 -0.44
CA VAL A 10 1.20 33.86 -0.76
C VAL A 10 1.02 33.09 0.55
N GLN A 11 -0.22 32.69 0.80
CA GLN A 11 -0.54 31.74 1.85
C GLN A 11 0.20 30.46 1.48
N HIS A 12 1.21 30.07 2.27
CA HIS A 12 1.86 28.76 2.15
C HIS A 12 0.79 27.70 2.42
N LYS A 13 0.07 27.29 1.37
CA LYS A 13 -0.83 26.13 1.42
C LYS A 13 0.06 24.96 1.82
N GLN A 14 -0.08 24.44 3.05
CA GLN A 14 0.71 23.30 3.49
C GLN A 14 0.58 22.20 2.44
N ARG A 15 1.71 21.69 1.98
CA ARG A 15 1.74 20.68 0.92
C ARG A 15 1.17 19.39 1.52
N LEU A 16 0.01 18.94 1.02
CA LEU A 16 -0.64 17.70 1.46
C LEU A 16 0.36 16.54 1.38
N VAL A 17 0.58 15.86 2.50
CA VAL A 17 1.43 14.68 2.58
C VAL A 17 0.60 13.46 2.21
N SER A 18 1.07 12.73 1.20
CA SER A 18 0.44 11.50 0.69
C SER A 18 1.08 10.26 1.32
N GLY A 19 0.36 9.16 1.39
CA GLY A 19 0.85 7.90 1.93
C GLY A 19 1.73 7.17 0.92
N MET A 20 2.99 6.90 1.27
CA MET A 20 3.89 6.03 0.52
C MET A 20 3.99 4.70 1.23
N SER A 21 3.77 3.60 0.52
CA SER A 21 3.80 2.27 1.11
C SER A 21 4.45 1.23 0.20
N VAL A 22 4.89 0.14 0.83
CA VAL A 22 5.49 -1.01 0.17
C VAL A 22 4.84 -2.27 0.75
N ASP A 23 4.33 -3.13 -0.11
CA ASP A 23 3.76 -4.42 0.30
C ASP A 23 4.90 -5.45 0.23
N ILE A 24 5.43 -5.82 1.40
CA ILE A 24 6.57 -6.73 1.56
C ILE A 24 6.10 -8.16 1.31
N GLU A 25 6.26 -8.56 0.05
CA GLU A 25 6.14 -9.92 -0.47
C GLU A 25 7.29 -10.20 -1.43
N ASP A 26 7.67 -11.46 -1.55
CA ASP A 26 8.67 -11.91 -2.52
C ASP A 26 8.07 -12.35 -3.86
N TRP A 27 8.92 -12.55 -4.86
CA TRP A 27 8.52 -12.87 -6.24
C TRP A 27 7.61 -14.10 -6.36
N PHE A 28 7.71 -15.05 -5.42
CA PHE A 28 6.90 -16.28 -5.41
C PHE A 28 5.62 -16.20 -4.57
N GLN A 29 5.46 -15.15 -3.77
CA GLN A 29 4.30 -14.96 -2.87
C GLN A 29 3.15 -14.24 -3.56
N VAL A 30 3.42 -13.68 -4.75
CA VAL A 30 2.47 -12.91 -5.53
C VAL A 30 1.25 -13.73 -5.96
N GLY A 31 0.09 -13.09 -6.00
CA GLY A 31 -1.14 -13.71 -6.52
C GLY A 31 -1.03 -14.18 -7.98
N ALA A 32 -0.04 -13.69 -8.75
CA ALA A 32 0.21 -14.11 -10.13
C ALA A 32 0.68 -15.56 -10.25
N PHE A 33 1.30 -16.13 -9.18
CA PHE A 33 1.88 -17.47 -9.16
C PHE A 33 1.21 -18.42 -8.17
N GLU A 34 0.19 -17.98 -7.43
CA GLU A 34 -0.48 -18.77 -6.38
C GLU A 34 -1.03 -20.13 -6.84
N LYS A 35 -1.31 -20.31 -8.15
CA LYS A 35 -1.82 -21.57 -8.72
C LYS A 35 -0.72 -22.49 -9.26
N VAL A 36 0.53 -22.05 -9.27
CA VAL A 36 1.67 -22.76 -9.85
C VAL A 36 2.85 -22.91 -8.90
N ILE A 37 2.85 -22.18 -7.77
CA ILE A 37 3.79 -22.35 -6.67
C ILE A 37 2.97 -22.59 -5.40
N ASP A 38 3.12 -23.77 -4.82
CA ASP A 38 2.47 -24.11 -3.56
C ASP A 38 3.18 -23.40 -2.39
N ARG A 39 2.42 -22.90 -1.42
CA ARG A 39 2.98 -22.22 -0.24
C ARG A 39 3.90 -23.11 0.59
N ARG A 40 3.69 -24.43 0.55
CA ARG A 40 4.53 -25.43 1.23
C ARG A 40 5.95 -25.47 0.66
N ASP A 41 6.12 -25.08 -0.60
CA ASP A 41 7.41 -25.13 -1.28
C ASP A 41 8.24 -23.84 -1.10
N TRP A 42 7.66 -22.79 -0.52
CA TRP A 42 8.31 -21.48 -0.37
C TRP A 42 9.66 -21.55 0.35
N ASN A 43 9.81 -22.42 1.35
CA ASN A 43 11.07 -22.58 2.08
C ASN A 43 12.23 -23.11 1.21
N GLY A 44 11.93 -23.74 0.07
CA GLY A 44 12.92 -24.23 -0.87
C GLY A 44 13.30 -23.22 -1.95
N LEU A 45 12.64 -22.06 -2.00
CA LEU A 45 12.88 -21.02 -3.00
C LEU A 45 13.87 -19.98 -2.47
N SER A 46 14.75 -19.50 -3.34
CA SER A 46 15.63 -18.37 -3.01
C SER A 46 14.82 -17.07 -2.98
N ASP A 47 14.60 -16.57 -1.76
CA ASP A 47 14.06 -15.24 -1.53
C ASP A 47 15.05 -14.14 -1.92
N ARG A 48 14.51 -12.94 -2.18
CA ARG A 48 15.23 -11.73 -2.59
C ARG A 48 14.75 -10.49 -1.84
N VAL A 49 13.78 -10.65 -0.94
CA VAL A 49 13.14 -9.57 -0.19
C VAL A 49 14.16 -8.68 0.51
N ASP A 50 15.15 -9.25 1.20
CA ASP A 50 16.19 -8.51 1.92
C ASP A 50 16.95 -7.52 1.04
N ARG A 51 17.44 -8.00 -0.12
CA ARG A 51 18.15 -7.17 -1.09
C ARG A 51 17.24 -6.08 -1.63
N ASN A 52 16.05 -6.46 -2.07
CA ASN A 52 15.14 -5.55 -2.76
C ASN A 52 14.63 -4.46 -1.82
N VAL A 53 14.34 -4.80 -0.56
CA VAL A 53 13.88 -3.83 0.43
C VAL A 53 15.00 -2.85 0.81
N ARG A 54 16.25 -3.31 0.95
CA ARG A 54 17.37 -2.39 1.22
C ARG A 54 17.60 -1.39 0.07
N LEU A 55 17.47 -1.84 -1.18
CA LEU A 55 17.51 -0.92 -2.32
C LEU A 55 16.37 0.12 -2.28
N ILE A 56 15.19 -0.27 -1.80
CA ILE A 56 14.07 0.67 -1.61
C ILE A 56 14.33 1.65 -0.46
N LEU A 57 14.90 1.18 0.65
CA LEU A 57 15.30 2.05 1.76
C LEU A 57 16.30 3.10 1.28
N ASP A 58 17.27 2.71 0.47
CA ASP A 58 18.25 3.65 -0.09
C ASP A 58 17.55 4.69 -1.01
N LEU A 59 16.57 4.29 -1.82
CA LEU A 59 15.76 5.22 -2.61
C LEU A 59 14.95 6.21 -1.75
N PHE A 60 14.44 5.74 -0.62
CA PHE A 60 13.70 6.57 0.33
C PHE A 60 14.63 7.53 1.09
N ASP A 61 15.81 7.08 1.50
CA ASP A 61 16.84 7.91 2.13
C ASP A 61 17.37 8.97 1.17
N GLU A 62 17.63 8.63 -0.11
CA GLU A 62 17.98 9.59 -1.17
C GLU A 62 16.94 10.72 -1.33
N ALA A 63 15.68 10.45 -1.03
CA ALA A 63 14.57 11.38 -1.15
C ALA A 63 14.11 11.98 0.19
N CYS A 64 14.74 11.62 1.30
CA CYS A 64 14.30 11.94 2.67
C CYS A 64 12.82 11.58 2.93
N VAL A 65 12.35 10.46 2.40
CA VAL A 65 10.96 9.98 2.55
C VAL A 65 10.89 8.90 3.62
N LYS A 66 9.89 8.99 4.49
CA LYS A 66 9.45 7.87 5.34
C LYS A 66 8.15 7.31 4.78
N ALA A 67 7.95 6.02 4.99
CA ALA A 67 6.96 5.20 4.31
C ALA A 67 6.50 4.06 5.22
N THR A 68 5.45 3.36 4.81
CA THR A 68 4.91 2.20 5.52
C THR A 68 5.19 0.91 4.77
N PHE A 69 5.72 -0.09 5.48
CA PHE A 69 5.93 -1.42 4.94
C PHE A 69 4.86 -2.36 5.48
N PHE A 70 3.88 -2.72 4.65
CA PHE A 70 2.89 -3.74 4.98
C PHE A 70 3.55 -5.10 4.80
N THR A 71 3.80 -5.82 5.89
CA THR A 71 4.65 -7.01 5.90
C THR A 71 3.89 -8.30 6.15
N LEU A 72 4.22 -9.33 5.38
CA LEU A 72 3.77 -10.69 5.62
C LEU A 72 4.43 -11.25 6.89
N GLY A 73 3.64 -11.90 7.74
CA GLY A 73 4.16 -12.62 8.90
C GLY A 73 5.21 -13.67 8.52
N TRP A 74 5.07 -14.32 7.36
CA TRP A 74 6.06 -15.25 6.81
C TRP A 74 7.44 -14.59 6.60
N VAL A 75 7.47 -13.35 6.11
CA VAL A 75 8.71 -12.59 5.89
C VAL A 75 9.29 -12.16 7.23
N ALA A 76 8.46 -11.58 8.11
CA ALA A 76 8.92 -11.16 9.43
C ALA A 76 9.55 -12.31 10.24
N ALA A 77 9.02 -13.54 10.13
CA ALA A 77 9.58 -14.72 10.81
C ALA A 77 10.99 -15.11 10.34
N ARG A 78 11.39 -14.73 9.13
CA ARG A 78 12.66 -15.12 8.51
C ARG A 78 13.68 -13.98 8.45
N HIS A 79 13.19 -12.76 8.35
CA HIS A 79 13.99 -11.57 8.06
C HIS A 79 13.96 -10.60 9.24
N ASN A 80 14.19 -11.09 10.47
CA ASN A 80 14.14 -10.28 11.69
C ASN A 80 15.04 -9.03 11.62
N SER A 81 16.26 -9.17 11.08
CA SER A 81 17.19 -8.05 10.92
C SER A 81 16.66 -6.98 9.97
N LEU A 82 15.96 -7.37 8.92
CA LEU A 82 15.29 -6.44 8.02
C LEU A 82 14.19 -5.67 8.75
N MET A 83 13.37 -6.35 9.56
CA MET A 83 12.30 -5.69 10.34
C MET A 83 12.87 -4.64 11.30
N GLN A 84 13.96 -4.96 11.99
CA GLN A 84 14.66 -4.02 12.87
C GLN A 84 15.25 -2.84 12.09
N GLU A 85 15.79 -3.08 10.90
CA GLU A 85 16.33 -2.04 10.02
C GLU A 85 15.24 -1.07 9.54
N LEU A 86 14.06 -1.57 9.15
CA LEU A 86 12.91 -0.73 8.77
C LEU A 86 12.55 0.26 9.89
N VAL A 87 12.43 -0.26 11.12
CA VAL A 87 12.11 0.54 12.31
C VAL A 87 13.23 1.51 12.65
N ALA A 88 14.49 1.06 12.63
CA ALA A 88 15.65 1.90 12.93
C ALA A 88 15.79 3.07 11.94
N ARG A 89 15.42 2.86 10.66
CA ARG A 89 15.37 3.92 9.65
C ARG A 89 14.09 4.78 9.73
N GLY A 90 13.21 4.57 10.73
CA GLY A 90 12.06 5.43 11.02
C GLY A 90 10.80 5.15 10.19
N HIS A 91 10.76 4.02 9.48
CA HIS A 91 9.59 3.62 8.72
C HIS A 91 8.52 2.97 9.62
N GLU A 92 7.28 3.02 9.16
CA GLU A 92 6.22 2.23 9.79
C GLU A 92 6.29 0.78 9.30
N VAL A 93 6.05 -0.17 10.21
CA VAL A 93 5.80 -1.57 9.86
C VAL A 93 4.33 -1.88 10.20
N ALA A 94 3.60 -2.38 9.21
CA ALA A 94 2.18 -2.71 9.29
C ALA A 94 1.93 -4.18 8.86
N SER A 95 0.74 -4.72 9.14
CA SER A 95 0.40 -6.11 8.82
C SER A 95 -0.11 -6.27 7.39
N HIS A 96 0.34 -7.32 6.70
CA HIS A 96 -0.17 -7.76 5.40
C HIS A 96 -0.74 -9.19 5.44
N GLY A 97 -1.07 -9.70 6.63
CA GLY A 97 -1.47 -11.10 6.85
C GLY A 97 -0.27 -12.05 6.93
N TRP A 98 -0.51 -13.36 7.01
CA TRP A 98 0.59 -14.32 7.19
C TRP A 98 1.29 -14.71 5.89
N ASP A 99 0.54 -15.22 4.91
CA ASP A 99 1.04 -15.87 3.70
C ASP A 99 0.32 -15.40 2.42
N HIS A 100 -0.06 -14.12 2.40
CA HIS A 100 -0.67 -13.44 1.25
C HIS A 100 -1.99 -14.09 0.77
N GLU A 101 -2.77 -14.64 1.71
CA GLU A 101 -4.10 -15.15 1.40
C GLU A 101 -5.15 -14.03 1.32
N ARG A 102 -6.11 -14.17 0.39
CA ARG A 102 -7.13 -13.15 0.15
C ARG A 102 -8.24 -13.28 1.19
N VAL A 103 -8.69 -12.16 1.73
CA VAL A 103 -9.69 -12.16 2.82
C VAL A 103 -11.00 -12.82 2.38
N PHE A 104 -11.42 -12.67 1.12
CA PHE A 104 -12.62 -13.33 0.60
C PHE A 104 -12.51 -14.85 0.43
N THR A 105 -11.36 -15.47 0.67
CA THR A 105 -11.20 -16.93 0.73
C THR A 105 -11.23 -17.46 2.16
N MET A 106 -11.29 -16.58 3.16
CA MET A 106 -11.34 -16.92 4.57
C MET A 106 -12.73 -16.68 5.15
N ASP A 107 -13.06 -17.40 6.22
CA ASP A 107 -14.09 -17.00 7.16
C ASP A 107 -13.53 -16.04 8.25
N ARG A 108 -14.41 -15.56 9.14
CA ARG A 108 -14.03 -14.64 10.24
C ARG A 108 -12.98 -15.22 11.17
N ALA A 109 -13.08 -16.50 11.52
CA ALA A 109 -12.20 -17.15 12.49
C ALA A 109 -10.81 -17.39 11.88
N GLN A 110 -10.77 -17.81 10.62
CA GLN A 110 -9.55 -17.95 9.83
C GLN A 110 -8.86 -16.58 9.69
N PHE A 111 -9.60 -15.54 9.33
CA PHE A 111 -9.04 -14.19 9.21
C PHE A 111 -8.52 -13.66 10.54
N ALA A 112 -9.26 -13.83 11.64
CA ALA A 112 -8.83 -13.44 12.97
C ALA A 112 -7.53 -14.15 13.39
N ALA A 113 -7.42 -15.46 13.12
CA ALA A 113 -6.22 -16.25 13.43
C ALA A 113 -5.02 -15.83 12.56
N ASP A 114 -5.25 -15.55 11.27
CA ASP A 114 -4.22 -15.06 10.35
C ASP A 114 -3.61 -13.75 10.84
N ILE A 115 -4.45 -12.75 11.11
CA ILE A 115 -3.97 -11.42 11.50
C ILE A 115 -3.37 -11.41 12.91
N ASP A 116 -3.85 -12.25 13.83
CA ASP A 116 -3.23 -12.39 15.17
C ASP A 116 -1.82 -12.96 15.06
N ARG A 117 -1.67 -14.04 14.28
CA ARG A 117 -0.38 -14.70 14.06
C ARG A 117 0.61 -13.77 13.37
N ALA A 118 0.17 -13.11 12.30
CA ALA A 118 1.00 -12.17 11.55
C ALA A 118 1.39 -10.98 12.42
N ARG A 119 0.43 -10.35 13.12
CA ARG A 119 0.70 -9.20 13.96
C ARG A 119 1.71 -9.54 15.04
N LYS A 120 1.49 -10.64 15.78
CA LYS A 120 2.42 -11.06 16.83
C LYS A 120 3.84 -11.21 16.28
N GLN A 121 4.01 -11.91 15.17
CA GLN A 121 5.33 -12.14 14.59
C GLN A 121 6.01 -10.84 14.13
N ILE A 122 5.26 -9.92 13.56
CA ILE A 122 5.77 -8.63 13.10
C ILE A 122 6.17 -7.76 14.30
N GLU A 123 5.35 -7.71 15.34
CA GLU A 123 5.62 -6.98 16.58
C GLU A 123 6.85 -7.55 17.30
N ASP A 124 6.97 -8.88 17.39
CA ASP A 124 8.13 -9.56 17.97
C ASP A 124 9.43 -9.26 17.20
N ALA A 125 9.37 -9.27 15.85
CA ALA A 125 10.53 -9.04 15.00
C ALA A 125 10.98 -7.58 14.97
N GLY A 126 10.03 -6.64 14.88
CA GLY A 126 10.28 -5.21 14.76
C GLY A 126 10.39 -4.45 16.08
N GLY A 127 9.90 -5.00 17.19
CA GLY A 127 9.88 -4.33 18.49
C GLY A 127 8.96 -3.10 18.54
N VAL A 128 7.96 -3.05 17.66
CA VAL A 128 6.99 -1.95 17.54
C VAL A 128 5.57 -2.48 17.52
N ARG A 129 4.60 -1.67 17.95
CA ARG A 129 3.18 -2.01 17.85
C ARG A 129 2.71 -1.84 16.41
N VAL A 130 2.00 -2.85 15.90
CA VAL A 130 1.40 -2.80 14.57
C VAL A 130 -0.01 -2.20 14.66
N GLN A 131 -0.24 -1.12 13.92
CA GLN A 131 -1.50 -0.38 13.94
C GLN A 131 -2.29 -0.47 12.63
N GLY A 132 -1.59 -0.69 11.51
CA GLY A 132 -2.15 -0.77 10.18
C GLY A 132 -2.31 -2.18 9.64
N TYR A 133 -3.32 -2.37 8.80
CA TYR A 133 -3.51 -3.59 8.01
C TYR A 133 -3.75 -3.26 6.53
N ARG A 134 -3.20 -4.09 5.63
CA ARG A 134 -3.59 -4.12 4.21
C ARG A 134 -3.90 -5.55 3.82
N ALA A 135 -5.06 -5.77 3.23
CA ALA A 135 -5.43 -7.07 2.70
C ALA A 135 -4.61 -7.42 1.44
N PRO A 136 -4.06 -8.64 1.34
CA PRO A 136 -3.49 -9.17 0.10
C PRO A 136 -4.42 -8.95 -1.09
N SER A 137 -3.90 -8.42 -2.20
CA SER A 137 -4.68 -8.07 -3.40
C SER A 137 -5.84 -7.07 -3.20
N PHE A 138 -5.85 -6.24 -2.15
CA PHE A 138 -6.98 -5.37 -1.79
C PHE A 138 -8.31 -6.13 -1.69
N SER A 139 -8.26 -7.28 -1.01
CA SER A 139 -9.33 -8.28 -0.98
C SER A 139 -10.43 -8.07 0.07
N ILE A 140 -10.47 -6.88 0.70
CA ILE A 140 -11.66 -6.45 1.44
C ILE A 140 -12.55 -5.69 0.45
N ASP A 141 -13.71 -6.27 0.15
CA ASP A 141 -14.72 -5.69 -0.74
C ASP A 141 -16.13 -6.02 -0.25
N SER A 142 -17.14 -5.82 -1.08
CA SER A 142 -18.55 -6.03 -0.74
C SER A 142 -18.88 -7.45 -0.28
N ARG A 143 -18.02 -8.45 -0.55
CA ARG A 143 -18.17 -9.84 -0.06
C ARG A 143 -17.75 -10.01 1.40
N THR A 144 -16.86 -9.15 1.89
CA THR A 144 -16.21 -9.29 3.20
C THR A 144 -16.24 -8.01 4.05
N PRO A 145 -17.35 -7.26 4.12
CA PRO A 145 -17.43 -6.09 5.00
C PRO A 145 -17.19 -6.46 6.48
N TRP A 146 -17.51 -7.70 6.86
CA TRP A 146 -17.23 -8.27 8.18
C TRP A 146 -15.75 -8.24 8.57
N ALA A 147 -14.82 -8.14 7.62
CA ALA A 147 -13.39 -8.08 7.91
C ALA A 147 -13.02 -6.81 8.69
N PHE A 148 -13.73 -5.70 8.47
CA PHE A 148 -13.52 -4.49 9.26
C PHE A 148 -13.86 -4.68 10.72
N GLU A 149 -14.92 -5.43 11.02
CA GLU A 149 -15.31 -5.73 12.41
C GLU A 149 -14.21 -6.51 13.12
N VAL A 150 -13.67 -7.54 12.45
CA VAL A 150 -12.54 -8.33 12.98
C VAL A 150 -11.30 -7.44 13.19
N LEU A 151 -10.98 -6.55 12.25
CA LEU A 151 -9.87 -5.61 12.40
C LEU A 151 -10.06 -4.67 13.60
N ALA A 152 -11.27 -4.15 13.79
CA ALA A 152 -11.60 -3.30 14.94
C ALA A 152 -11.54 -4.07 16.27
N GLU A 153 -12.10 -5.29 16.33
CA GLU A 153 -12.04 -6.19 17.48
C GLU A 153 -10.58 -6.50 17.89
N LYS A 154 -9.69 -6.67 16.90
CA LYS A 154 -8.25 -6.88 17.15
C LYS A 154 -7.50 -5.58 17.47
N GLY A 155 -8.12 -4.42 17.36
CA GLY A 155 -7.54 -3.13 17.74
C GLY A 155 -6.61 -2.51 16.69
N TYR A 156 -6.80 -2.84 15.40
CA TYR A 156 -6.19 -2.09 14.31
C TYR A 156 -6.78 -0.67 14.27
N ARG A 157 -5.94 0.32 13.94
CA ARG A 157 -6.33 1.74 13.88
C ARG A 157 -6.74 2.18 12.48
N TYR A 158 -6.13 1.59 11.46
CA TYR A 158 -6.51 1.85 10.09
C TYR A 158 -6.33 0.61 9.22
N SER A 159 -7.09 0.58 8.14
CA SER A 159 -6.93 -0.37 7.04
C SER A 159 -6.69 0.39 5.74
N SER A 160 -5.93 -0.21 4.81
CA SER A 160 -5.76 0.28 3.44
C SER A 160 -5.94 -0.88 2.48
N SER A 161 -7.14 -1.45 2.49
CA SER A 161 -7.46 -2.76 1.91
C SER A 161 -8.47 -2.69 0.78
N VAL A 162 -9.10 -1.53 0.56
CA VAL A 162 -10.12 -1.34 -0.47
C VAL A 162 -9.51 -0.68 -1.70
N ALA A 163 -9.84 -1.25 -2.87
CA ALA A 163 -9.60 -0.63 -4.16
C ALA A 163 -10.93 -0.17 -4.76
N PRO A 164 -11.24 1.14 -4.80
CA PRO A 164 -12.56 1.63 -5.20
C PRO A 164 -12.86 1.53 -6.71
N ILE A 165 -12.50 0.44 -7.40
CA ILE A 165 -12.63 0.27 -8.85
C ILE A 165 -13.39 -1.03 -9.18
N ARG A 166 -13.84 -1.18 -10.43
CA ARG A 166 -14.26 -2.47 -10.97
C ARG A 166 -13.04 -3.22 -11.50
N HIS A 167 -12.75 -4.39 -10.97
CA HIS A 167 -11.65 -5.24 -11.43
C HIS A 167 -12.00 -6.73 -11.23
N ASP A 168 -11.39 -7.62 -12.03
CA ASP A 168 -11.83 -9.03 -12.15
C ASP A 168 -11.56 -9.88 -10.88
N HIS A 169 -10.59 -9.49 -10.05
CA HIS A 169 -10.13 -10.27 -8.91
C HIS A 169 -10.33 -9.59 -7.55
N TYR A 170 -10.62 -8.29 -7.56
CA TYR A 170 -10.74 -7.44 -6.38
C TYR A 170 -11.52 -6.17 -6.76
N GLY A 171 -11.82 -5.37 -5.75
CA GLY A 171 -12.29 -4.01 -5.94
C GLY A 171 -13.77 -3.84 -5.62
N TRP A 172 -14.08 -2.65 -5.13
CA TRP A 172 -15.40 -2.26 -4.66
C TRP A 172 -15.76 -0.92 -5.27
N ALA A 173 -16.45 -0.94 -6.41
CA ALA A 173 -16.71 0.27 -7.19
C ALA A 173 -17.54 1.32 -6.44
N GLU A 174 -18.43 0.84 -5.56
CA GLU A 174 -19.33 1.64 -4.74
C GLU A 174 -18.65 2.22 -3.49
N ALA A 175 -17.45 1.76 -3.13
CA ALA A 175 -16.73 2.28 -1.98
C ALA A 175 -16.34 3.76 -2.18
N PRO A 176 -16.26 4.53 -1.08
CA PRO A 176 -15.69 5.87 -1.09
C PRO A 176 -14.28 5.87 -1.71
N PRO A 177 -13.92 6.86 -2.54
CA PRO A 177 -12.60 6.93 -3.16
C PRO A 177 -11.50 7.44 -2.22
N PHE A 178 -11.86 7.91 -1.03
CA PHE A 178 -10.97 8.48 -0.01
C PHE A 178 -11.30 7.90 1.36
N ALA A 179 -10.57 8.31 2.40
CA ALA A 179 -10.74 7.78 3.74
C ALA A 179 -12.20 7.87 4.22
N PHE A 180 -12.67 6.84 4.92
CA PHE A 180 -14.02 6.76 5.49
C PHE A 180 -14.05 5.87 6.74
N HIS A 181 -15.12 5.97 7.53
CA HIS A 181 -15.42 5.04 8.62
C HIS A 181 -16.15 3.82 8.07
N PRO A 182 -15.53 2.62 8.02
CA PRO A 182 -16.21 1.41 7.57
C PRO A 182 -17.21 0.88 8.58
N LEU A 183 -17.11 1.30 9.85
CA LEU A 183 -17.96 0.87 10.95
C LEU A 183 -18.39 2.09 11.77
N GLU A 184 -19.68 2.14 12.13
CA GLU A 184 -20.22 3.20 12.97
C GLU A 184 -19.70 3.07 14.41
N GLY A 185 -19.32 4.20 15.01
CA GLY A 185 -18.89 4.28 16.41
C GLY A 185 -17.54 3.62 16.72
N GLN A 186 -16.81 3.14 15.72
CA GLN A 186 -15.49 2.52 15.89
C GLN A 186 -14.36 3.45 15.47
N ASP A 187 -13.22 3.30 16.14
CA ASP A 187 -12.01 4.10 15.89
C ASP A 187 -11.33 3.80 14.55
N LEU A 188 -11.61 2.62 13.95
CA LEU A 188 -11.00 2.14 12.73
C LEU A 188 -11.44 3.01 11.54
N ILE A 189 -10.49 3.43 10.71
CA ILE A 189 -10.76 4.04 9.40
C ILE A 189 -10.22 3.17 8.26
N GLU A 190 -10.87 3.21 7.11
CA GLU A 190 -10.36 2.65 5.86
C GLU A 190 -9.80 3.78 5.00
N ILE A 191 -8.60 3.60 4.45
CA ILE A 191 -7.91 4.52 3.55
C ILE A 191 -7.66 3.80 2.22
N PRO A 192 -8.58 3.96 1.25
CA PRO A 192 -8.49 3.25 -0.02
C PRO A 192 -7.26 3.63 -0.83
N VAL A 193 -6.82 2.69 -1.67
CA VAL A 193 -5.73 2.96 -2.61
C VAL A 193 -6.15 4.02 -3.64
N THR A 194 -5.22 4.86 -4.09
CA THR A 194 -5.55 5.97 -4.99
C THR A 194 -6.21 5.51 -6.29
N THR A 195 -7.26 6.24 -6.65
CA THR A 195 -7.92 6.14 -7.95
C THR A 195 -7.92 7.47 -8.66
N ALA A 196 -8.15 7.45 -9.99
CA ALA A 196 -8.29 8.64 -10.80
C ALA A 196 -9.66 8.65 -11.48
N LYS A 197 -10.29 9.83 -11.59
CA LYS A 197 -11.58 9.97 -12.27
C LYS A 197 -11.35 10.49 -13.70
N LEU A 198 -11.70 9.67 -14.69
CA LEU A 198 -11.71 10.01 -16.11
C LEU A 198 -13.15 9.96 -16.64
N GLY A 199 -13.77 11.13 -16.76
CA GLY A 199 -15.19 11.25 -17.07
C GLY A 199 -16.05 10.63 -15.95
N SER A 200 -16.93 9.69 -16.32
CA SER A 200 -17.72 8.89 -15.37
C SER A 200 -16.98 7.66 -14.83
N ARG A 201 -15.81 7.33 -15.40
CA ARG A 201 -15.04 6.14 -15.01
C ARG A 201 -14.03 6.45 -13.92
N ARG A 202 -13.76 5.45 -13.09
CA ARG A 202 -12.73 5.46 -12.07
C ARG A 202 -11.66 4.44 -12.43
N LEU A 203 -10.41 4.87 -12.49
CA LEU A 203 -9.25 4.08 -12.91
C LEU A 203 -8.35 3.80 -11.70
N GLY A 204 -7.73 2.62 -11.68
CA GLY A 204 -6.69 2.28 -10.71
C GLY A 204 -5.46 3.17 -10.93
N ALA A 205 -5.00 3.83 -9.86
CA ALA A 205 -3.86 4.74 -9.93
C ALA A 205 -2.95 4.67 -8.69
N GLY A 206 -3.16 3.66 -7.84
CA GLY A 206 -2.48 3.49 -6.57
C GLY A 206 -1.04 3.00 -6.65
N GLY A 207 -0.54 2.66 -7.83
CA GLY A 207 0.81 2.10 -7.97
C GLY A 207 0.83 0.71 -8.60
N GLY A 208 1.72 -0.15 -8.12
CA GLY A 208 1.94 -1.51 -8.61
C GLY A 208 2.07 -1.61 -10.13
N GLY A 209 1.45 -2.65 -10.71
CA GLY A 209 1.51 -2.92 -12.15
C GLY A 209 1.04 -1.76 -13.04
N PHE A 210 0.07 -0.93 -12.61
CA PHE A 210 -0.35 0.25 -13.36
C PHE A 210 0.78 1.27 -13.46
N PHE A 211 1.44 1.55 -12.34
CA PHE A 211 2.58 2.45 -12.30
C PHE A 211 3.75 1.88 -13.10
N ARG A 212 4.03 0.59 -13.04
CA ARG A 212 5.15 0.02 -13.81
C ARG A 212 4.90 0.04 -15.32
N ILE A 213 3.71 -0.34 -15.77
CA ILE A 213 3.40 -0.54 -17.19
C ILE A 213 3.08 0.78 -17.91
N LEU A 214 2.26 1.65 -17.30
CA LEU A 214 1.81 2.89 -17.93
C LEU A 214 2.90 3.97 -17.91
N PRO A 215 2.86 4.95 -18.83
CA PRO A 215 3.78 6.09 -18.77
C PRO A 215 3.66 6.88 -17.46
N TYR A 216 4.77 7.47 -17.00
CA TYR A 216 4.80 8.23 -15.74
C TYR A 216 3.78 9.38 -15.69
N HIS A 217 3.47 10.00 -16.84
CA HIS A 217 2.49 11.09 -16.90
C HIS A 217 1.10 10.69 -16.42
N PHE A 218 0.71 9.42 -16.54
CA PHE A 218 -0.56 8.92 -16.02
C PHE A 218 -0.60 9.00 -14.49
N SER A 219 0.44 8.47 -13.83
CA SER A 219 0.55 8.48 -12.37
C SER A 219 0.66 9.91 -11.83
N ARG A 220 1.46 10.76 -12.48
CA ARG A 220 1.54 12.19 -12.15
C ARG A 220 0.19 12.87 -12.26
N TRP A 221 -0.56 12.63 -13.33
CA TRP A 221 -1.90 13.19 -13.53
C TRP A 221 -2.86 12.72 -12.44
N ALA A 222 -2.90 11.42 -12.16
CA ALA A 222 -3.80 10.86 -11.15
C ALA A 222 -3.50 11.40 -9.74
N ILE A 223 -2.24 11.41 -9.32
CA ILE A 223 -1.85 11.93 -8.01
C ILE A 223 -2.11 13.44 -7.93
N SER A 224 -1.75 14.20 -8.97
CA SER A 224 -2.08 15.63 -9.08
C SER A 224 -3.58 15.90 -8.99
N GLN A 225 -4.40 15.03 -9.59
CA GLN A 225 -5.86 15.15 -9.52
C GLN A 225 -6.37 15.00 -8.07
N ASN A 226 -5.83 14.05 -7.31
CA ASN A 226 -6.21 13.86 -5.91
C ASN A 226 -5.78 15.08 -5.07
N ILE A 227 -4.51 15.46 -5.16
CA ILE A 227 -3.93 16.53 -4.34
C ILE A 227 -4.49 17.91 -4.67
N TYR A 228 -4.57 18.28 -5.95
CA TYR A 228 -4.86 19.66 -6.34
C TYR A 228 -6.32 19.91 -6.71
N LYS A 229 -7.05 18.89 -7.17
CA LYS A 229 -8.47 19.05 -7.55
C LYS A 229 -9.41 18.58 -6.46
N PHE A 230 -9.12 17.44 -5.83
CA PHE A 230 -9.95 16.91 -4.74
C PHE A 230 -9.46 17.36 -3.36
N GLU A 231 -8.27 17.95 -3.27
CA GLU A 231 -7.66 18.37 -2.01
C GLU A 231 -7.55 17.21 -0.99
N ARG A 232 -7.33 16.01 -1.51
CA ARG A 232 -7.14 14.78 -0.74
C ARG A 232 -5.76 14.18 -0.97
N PRO A 233 -5.14 13.60 0.06
CA PRO A 233 -3.87 12.91 -0.08
C PRO A 233 -4.00 11.69 -0.99
N ALA A 234 -2.93 11.36 -1.70
CA ALA A 234 -2.83 10.10 -2.43
C ALA A 234 -2.31 8.98 -1.52
N VAL A 235 -2.58 7.73 -1.88
CA VAL A 235 -2.03 6.50 -1.31
C VAL A 235 -1.38 5.74 -2.45
N PHE A 236 -0.06 5.60 -2.36
CA PHE A 236 0.76 4.89 -3.34
C PHE A 236 1.37 3.63 -2.73
N TYR A 237 1.39 2.55 -3.49
CA TYR A 237 2.03 1.29 -3.11
C TYR A 237 2.78 0.63 -4.28
N PHE A 238 3.75 -0.21 -3.93
CA PHE A 238 4.43 -1.11 -4.85
C PHE A 238 5.07 -2.26 -4.06
N HIS A 239 5.68 -3.21 -4.75
CA HIS A 239 6.28 -4.39 -4.10
C HIS A 239 7.80 -4.42 -4.30
N PRO A 240 8.57 -5.04 -3.38
CA PRO A 240 10.01 -5.20 -3.52
C PRO A 240 10.44 -5.89 -4.82
N TRP A 241 9.72 -6.94 -5.24
CA TRP A 241 10.03 -7.65 -6.48
C TRP A 241 9.87 -6.77 -7.73
N GLU A 242 9.13 -5.66 -7.68
CA GLU A 242 8.92 -4.80 -8.86
C GLU A 242 10.17 -3.99 -9.26
N ILE A 243 11.16 -3.88 -8.39
CA ILE A 243 12.45 -3.24 -8.69
C ILE A 243 13.56 -4.23 -9.05
N ASP A 244 13.26 -5.53 -9.12
CA ASP A 244 14.23 -6.59 -9.41
C ASP A 244 14.02 -7.20 -10.81
N PRO A 245 14.69 -6.69 -11.86
CA PRO A 245 14.59 -7.26 -13.20
C PRO A 245 15.20 -8.67 -13.31
N ASP A 246 16.06 -9.04 -12.36
CA ASP A 246 16.82 -10.29 -12.35
C ASP A 246 16.18 -11.38 -11.47
N GLN A 247 14.94 -11.16 -11.03
CA GLN A 247 14.20 -12.15 -10.26
C GLN A 247 13.97 -13.45 -11.04
N PRO A 248 13.86 -14.61 -10.36
CA PRO A 248 13.59 -15.88 -11.01
C PRO A 248 12.34 -15.85 -11.91
N ARG A 249 12.39 -16.62 -13.01
CA ARG A 249 11.27 -16.71 -13.97
C ARG A 249 10.48 -17.99 -13.80
N VAL A 250 9.18 -17.84 -13.60
CA VAL A 250 8.23 -18.97 -13.43
C VAL A 250 7.64 -19.37 -14.77
N ALA A 251 8.29 -20.31 -15.48
CA ALA A 251 7.87 -20.73 -16.82
C ALA A 251 6.46 -21.35 -16.88
N ALA A 252 6.06 -22.07 -15.82
CA ALA A 252 4.76 -22.72 -15.70
C ALA A 252 3.58 -21.74 -15.51
N ALA A 253 3.85 -20.47 -15.21
CA ALA A 253 2.79 -19.48 -14.97
C ALA A 253 2.03 -19.11 -16.27
N PRO A 254 0.73 -18.79 -16.18
CA PRO A 254 -0.06 -18.33 -17.32
C PRO A 254 0.60 -17.16 -18.05
N LEU A 255 0.48 -17.11 -19.37
CA LEU A 255 1.13 -16.07 -20.19
C LEU A 255 0.73 -14.65 -19.75
N ARG A 256 -0.55 -14.43 -19.41
CA ARG A 256 -1.03 -13.14 -18.88
C ARG A 256 -0.36 -12.76 -17.56
N SER A 257 -0.19 -13.70 -16.64
CA SER A 257 0.51 -13.50 -15.37
C SER A 257 1.96 -13.13 -15.62
N ARG A 258 2.68 -13.90 -16.45
CA ARG A 258 4.08 -13.61 -16.80
C ARG A 258 4.23 -12.24 -17.46
N LEU A 259 3.38 -11.90 -18.42
CA LEU A 259 3.43 -10.61 -19.09
C LEU A 259 3.25 -9.46 -18.08
N ARG A 260 2.22 -9.53 -17.22
CA ARG A 260 2.00 -8.51 -16.19
C ARG A 260 3.14 -8.47 -15.17
N HIS A 261 3.68 -9.60 -14.75
CA HIS A 261 4.73 -9.69 -13.74
C HIS A 261 6.08 -9.14 -14.22
N TYR A 262 6.53 -9.48 -15.43
CA TYR A 262 7.90 -9.16 -15.86
C TYR A 262 8.06 -7.88 -16.72
N THR A 263 6.97 -7.23 -17.14
CA THR A 263 7.05 -6.08 -18.06
C THR A 263 7.63 -4.82 -17.39
N LYS A 264 8.70 -4.25 -17.94
CA LYS A 264 9.28 -2.96 -17.50
C LYS A 264 9.79 -2.90 -16.05
N LEU A 265 10.28 -4.01 -15.50
CA LEU A 265 10.88 -4.02 -14.15
C LEU A 265 12.10 -3.09 -14.06
N GLU A 266 12.91 -3.02 -15.10
CA GLU A 266 14.11 -2.18 -15.22
C GLU A 266 13.83 -0.68 -15.13
N HIS A 267 12.58 -0.26 -15.39
CA HIS A 267 12.17 1.14 -15.33
C HIS A 267 11.63 1.56 -13.95
N MET A 268 11.32 0.60 -13.07
CA MET A 268 10.58 0.86 -11.84
C MET A 268 11.35 1.81 -10.90
N ALA A 269 12.61 1.50 -10.59
CA ALA A 269 13.44 2.31 -9.70
C ALA A 269 13.61 3.75 -10.21
N GLY A 270 13.85 3.95 -11.51
CA GLY A 270 13.96 5.27 -12.11
C GLY A 270 12.66 6.09 -12.00
N LYS A 271 11.50 5.44 -12.18
CA LYS A 271 10.20 6.09 -12.00
C LYS A 271 9.90 6.41 -10.55
N LEU A 272 10.25 5.53 -9.61
CA LEU A 272 10.11 5.80 -8.17
C LEU A 272 10.95 7.02 -7.75
N ARG A 273 12.22 7.12 -8.18
CA ARG A 273 13.05 8.32 -7.91
C ARG A 273 12.38 9.62 -8.34
N ARG A 274 11.74 9.60 -9.51
CA ARG A 274 11.00 10.77 -10.01
C ARG A 274 9.77 11.07 -9.14
N LEU A 275 9.00 10.04 -8.82
CA LEU A 275 7.78 10.14 -8.00
C LEU A 275 8.07 10.70 -6.60
N LEU A 276 9.12 10.20 -5.95
CA LEU A 276 9.52 10.56 -4.59
C LEU A 276 9.94 12.03 -4.49
N LYS A 277 10.55 12.59 -5.55
CA LYS A 277 10.96 14.01 -5.59
C LYS A 277 9.81 14.96 -5.96
N GLU A 278 8.81 14.48 -6.68
CA GLU A 278 7.75 15.33 -7.26
C GLU A 278 6.59 15.60 -6.29
N PHE A 279 6.31 14.69 -5.35
CA PHE A 279 5.22 14.81 -4.38
C PHE A 279 5.73 14.69 -2.94
N SER A 280 4.90 15.09 -1.97
CA SER A 280 5.21 14.94 -0.56
C SER A 280 4.66 13.61 -0.06
N TRP A 281 5.53 12.79 0.54
CA TRP A 281 5.23 11.43 0.96
C TRP A 281 5.52 11.24 2.45
N GLY A 282 4.71 10.43 3.10
CA GLY A 282 4.84 10.09 4.51
C GLY A 282 4.29 8.70 4.81
N ARG A 283 4.27 8.36 6.10
CA ARG A 283 3.74 7.10 6.61
C ARG A 283 2.22 7.06 6.57
N MET A 284 1.67 5.87 6.47
CA MET A 284 0.24 5.60 6.46
C MET A 284 -0.40 5.81 7.83
N ASP A 285 0.28 5.52 8.95
CA ASP A 285 -0.25 5.82 10.28
C ASP A 285 -0.39 7.32 10.56
N GLU A 286 0.59 8.12 10.17
CA GLU A 286 0.51 9.59 10.23
C GLU A 286 -0.63 10.11 9.35
N LEU A 287 -0.73 9.59 8.11
CA LEU A 287 -1.85 9.90 7.22
C LEU A 287 -3.20 9.49 7.84
N ALA A 288 -3.26 8.34 8.50
CA ALA A 288 -4.47 7.85 9.14
C ALA A 288 -4.94 8.77 10.28
N GLN A 289 -4.01 9.30 11.08
CA GLN A 289 -4.35 10.28 12.12
C GLN A 289 -4.94 11.56 11.51
N VAL A 290 -4.33 12.07 10.43
CA VAL A 290 -4.81 13.27 9.74
C VAL A 290 -6.18 13.06 9.11
N GLU A 291 -6.38 11.94 8.40
CA GLU A 291 -7.68 11.65 7.76
C GLU A 291 -8.76 11.32 8.79
N LYS A 292 -8.43 10.70 9.93
CA LYS A 292 -9.39 10.52 11.03
C LYS A 292 -9.87 11.86 11.59
N ALA A 293 -8.95 12.78 11.90
CA ALA A 293 -9.30 14.12 12.36
C ALA A 293 -10.14 14.90 11.33
N ARG A 294 -9.86 14.70 10.03
CA ARG A 294 -10.68 15.25 8.95
C ARG A 294 -12.11 14.71 8.98
N LEU A 295 -12.27 13.38 9.04
CA LEU A 295 -13.59 12.73 9.08
C LEU A 295 -14.41 13.21 10.29
N GLU A 296 -13.78 13.35 11.45
CA GLU A 296 -14.40 13.88 12.67
C GLU A 296 -14.85 15.34 12.47
N SER A 297 -14.06 16.16 11.78
CA SER A 297 -14.42 17.56 11.49
C SER A 297 -15.53 17.72 10.44
N GLU A 298 -15.65 16.77 9.50
CA GLU A 298 -16.68 16.78 8.44
C GLU A 298 -18.03 16.25 8.94
N ALA A 299 -18.06 15.57 10.10
CA ALA A 299 -19.26 15.04 10.73
C ALA A 299 -20.02 16.04 11.62
N VAL A 300 -19.43 17.21 11.89
CA VAL A 300 -19.99 18.33 12.69
C VAL A 300 -20.62 19.37 11.77
#